data_AF-A0A7C7UXH2-F1
#
_entry.id   AF-A0A7C7UXH2-F1
#
_cell.length_a   1.000
_cell.length_b   1.000
_cell.length_c   1.000
_cell.angle_alpha   90.00
_cell.angle_beta   90.00
_cell.angle_gamma   90.00
#
_symmetry.space_group_name_H-M   'P 1'
#
loop_
_entity.id
_entity.type
_entity.pdbx_description
1 polymer ?
#
loop_
_entity_poly.entity_id
_entity_poly.type
_entity_poly.pdbx_seq_one_letter_code
_entity_poly.pdbx_strand_id
1 'polypeptide(L)'
;PHLASHLLGKVLRRLSADWEQSYGHPVHFAETFIHPERFRGTCYRASNWIELGQTTGRGKADQTHRQNRPIKDVLGYPLTKHFRKLMSP
;
A
#
# COMPACT_ATOMS: atom_id res chain seq x y z
N PRO A 1 13.39 -9.76 17.07
CA PRO A 1 12.07 -9.21 16.64
C PRO A 1 12.28 -8.13 15.54
N HIS A 2 11.31 -7.85 14.68
CA HIS A 2 11.38 -6.92 13.51
C HIS A 2 11.95 -7.46 12.17
N LEU A 3 12.10 -8.78 12.02
CA LEU A 3 12.53 -9.35 10.73
C LEU A 3 11.60 -8.96 9.57
N ALA A 4 10.28 -9.00 9.79
CA ALA A 4 9.30 -8.68 8.76
C ALA A 4 9.39 -7.22 8.28
N SER A 5 9.46 -6.26 9.21
CA SER A 5 9.59 -4.82 8.86
C SER A 5 10.94 -4.50 8.21
N HIS A 6 12.01 -5.18 8.62
CA HIS A 6 13.34 -5.05 8.00
C HIS A 6 13.37 -5.58 6.57
N LEU A 7 12.81 -6.78 6.34
CA LEU A 7 12.70 -7.36 4.99
C LEU A 7 11.79 -6.51 4.10
N LEU A 8 10.66 -6.05 4.63
CA LEU A 8 9.75 -5.16 3.91
C LEU A 8 10.45 -3.87 3.49
N GLY A 9 11.20 -3.24 4.39
CA GLY A 9 11.99 -2.05 4.07
C GLY A 9 13.07 -2.30 3.00
N LYS A 10 13.71 -3.47 3.01
CA LYS A 10 14.65 -3.87 1.94
C LYS A 10 13.96 -4.02 0.59
N VAL A 11 12.80 -4.67 0.56
CA VAL A 11 12.01 -4.85 -0.68
C VAL A 11 11.54 -3.51 -1.22
N LEU A 12 11.00 -2.62 -0.38
CA LEU A 12 10.51 -1.31 -0.81
C LEU A 12 11.59 -0.44 -1.43
N ARG A 13 12.85 -0.54 -0.96
CA ARG A 13 13.96 0.23 -1.54
C ARG A 13 14.30 -0.13 -2.98
N ARG A 14 14.07 -1.39 -3.39
CA ARG A 14 14.34 -1.86 -4.76
C ARG A 14 13.11 -1.91 -5.65
N LEU A 15 11.91 -1.86 -5.06
CA LEU A 15 10.64 -2.07 -5.75
C LEU A 15 10.49 -1.25 -7.04
N SER A 16 10.82 0.04 -7.03
CA SER A 16 10.71 0.87 -8.24
C SER A 16 11.67 0.43 -9.35
N ALA A 17 12.90 0.08 -9.00
CA ALA A 17 13.91 -0.34 -9.97
C ALA A 17 13.58 -1.72 -10.54
N ASP A 18 13.16 -2.66 -9.68
CA ASP A 18 12.73 -4.00 -10.10
C ASP A 18 11.51 -3.93 -11.03
N TRP A 19 10.58 -3.01 -10.74
CA TRP A 19 9.40 -2.76 -11.59
C TRP A 19 9.79 -2.17 -12.94
N GLU A 20 10.66 -1.16 -12.96
CA GLU A 20 11.14 -0.53 -14.19
C GLU A 20 11.90 -1.51 -15.08
N GLN A 21 12.72 -2.38 -14.49
CA GLN A 21 13.41 -3.43 -15.23
C GLN A 21 12.44 -4.39 -15.94
N SER A 22 11.29 -4.67 -15.31
CA SER A 22 10.31 -5.64 -15.81
C SER A 22 9.30 -5.02 -16.79
N TYR A 23 8.93 -3.76 -16.57
CA TYR A 23 7.80 -3.12 -17.25
C TYR A 23 8.16 -1.82 -18.00
N GLY A 24 9.42 -1.39 -17.96
CA GLY A 24 9.94 -0.26 -18.73
C GLY A 24 9.58 1.12 -18.17
N HIS A 25 9.01 1.21 -16.96
CA HIS A 25 8.72 2.48 -16.28
C HIS A 25 8.77 2.33 -14.76
N PRO A 26 9.09 3.37 -13.98
CA PRO A 26 9.12 3.29 -12.53
C PRO A 26 7.73 3.27 -11.88
N VAL A 27 7.70 2.90 -10.60
CA VAL A 27 6.55 3.13 -9.69
C VAL A 27 6.98 4.03 -8.54
N HIS A 28 6.13 5.00 -8.18
CA HIS A 28 6.49 6.04 -7.21
C HIS A 28 5.82 5.87 -5.85
N PHE A 29 4.88 4.94 -5.74
CA PHE A 29 4.04 4.74 -4.57
C PHE A 29 3.64 3.27 -4.46
N ALA A 30 3.63 2.74 -3.24
CA ALA A 30 3.09 1.42 -2.94
C ALA A 30 1.87 1.55 -2.02
N GLU A 31 0.84 0.76 -2.29
CA GLU A 31 -0.38 0.69 -1.48
C GLU A 31 -0.59 -0.74 -0.98
N THR A 32 -1.13 -0.90 0.22
CA THR A 32 -1.56 -2.19 0.76
C THR A 32 -2.87 -2.06 1.54
N PHE A 33 -3.51 -3.21 1.78
CA PHE A 33 -4.78 -3.31 2.46
C PHE A 33 -4.73 -4.32 3.59
N ILE A 34 -5.16 -3.91 4.78
CA ILE A 34 -5.13 -4.73 5.99
C ILE A 34 -6.55 -4.97 6.45
N HIS A 35 -6.90 -6.22 6.74
CA HIS A 35 -8.18 -6.52 7.38
C HIS A 35 -8.03 -6.32 8.89
N PRO A 36 -8.51 -5.19 9.46
CA PRO A 36 -8.16 -4.78 10.82
C PRO A 36 -8.64 -5.78 11.88
N GLU A 37 -9.77 -6.45 11.65
CA GLU A 37 -10.30 -7.46 12.57
C GLU A 37 -9.43 -8.74 12.63
N ARG A 38 -8.62 -9.00 11.61
CA ARG A 38 -7.79 -10.21 11.51
C ARG A 38 -6.32 -9.94 11.77
N PHE A 39 -5.84 -8.75 11.39
CA PHE A 39 -4.41 -8.43 11.40
C PHE A 39 -4.16 -7.02 11.92
N ARG A 40 -3.21 -6.89 12.85
CA ARG A 40 -2.75 -5.60 13.38
C ARG A 40 -1.81 -4.84 12.44
N GLY A 41 -1.44 -5.39 11.28
CA GLY A 41 -0.59 -4.69 10.32
C GLY A 41 0.79 -4.27 10.84
N THR A 42 1.30 -4.92 11.87
CA THR A 42 2.45 -4.45 12.66
C THR A 42 3.70 -4.17 11.82
N CYS A 43 4.00 -5.01 10.82
CA CYS A 43 5.16 -4.81 9.96
C CYS A 43 5.06 -3.54 9.10
N TYR A 44 3.88 -3.19 8.60
CA TYR A 44 3.66 -1.97 7.83
C TYR A 44 3.76 -0.74 8.72
N ARG A 45 3.07 -0.76 9.88
CA ARG A 45 3.10 0.33 10.87
C ARG A 45 4.50 0.56 11.45
N ALA A 46 5.29 -0.49 11.59
CA ALA A 46 6.70 -0.39 12.02
C ALA A 46 7.68 0.01 10.91
N SER A 47 7.24 0.11 9.66
CA SER A 47 8.08 0.43 8.49
C SER A 47 7.72 1.76 7.82
N ASN A 48 7.21 2.74 8.59
CA ASN A 48 6.85 4.09 8.11
C ASN A 48 5.78 4.11 7.01
N TRP A 49 4.90 3.11 6.96
CA TRP A 49 3.70 3.20 6.11
C TRP A 49 2.71 4.20 6.73
N ILE A 50 2.02 4.93 5.87
CA ILE A 50 1.09 6.00 6.23
C ILE A 50 -0.33 5.47 6.11
N GLU A 51 -1.15 5.63 7.15
CA GLU A 51 -2.57 5.30 7.08
C GLU A 51 -3.31 6.34 6.21
N LEU A 52 -4.04 5.86 5.20
CA LEU A 52 -4.77 6.70 4.24
C LEU A 52 -6.28 6.71 4.50
N GLY A 53 -6.74 5.96 5.50
CA GLY A 53 -8.15 5.74 5.81
C GLY A 53 -8.56 4.29 5.56
N GLN A 54 -9.85 4.08 5.32
CA GLN A 54 -10.43 2.75 5.18
C GLN A 54 -11.17 2.59 3.86
N THR A 55 -11.21 1.36 3.34
CA THR A 55 -12.06 1.02 2.21
C THR A 55 -13.53 1.13 2.60
N THR A 56 -14.39 1.40 1.62
CA THR A 56 -15.84 1.50 1.86
C THR A 56 -16.53 0.13 1.97
N GLY A 57 -15.79 -0.98 1.93
CA GLY A 57 -16.35 -2.34 1.98
C GLY A 57 -17.19 -2.70 0.75
N ARG A 58 -16.87 -2.10 -0.41
CA ARG A 58 -17.59 -2.29 -1.69
C ARG A 58 -16.71 -2.94 -2.73
N GLY A 59 -17.33 -3.71 -3.63
CA GLY A 59 -16.64 -4.32 -4.77
C GLY A 59 -16.43 -3.33 -5.93
N LYS A 60 -15.56 -3.70 -6.87
CA LYS A 60 -15.28 -2.90 -8.08
C LYS A 60 -16.53 -2.62 -8.93
N ALA A 61 -17.45 -3.59 -9.00
CA ALA A 61 -18.70 -3.50 -9.75
C ALA A 61 -19.91 -3.30 -8.82
N ASP A 62 -19.76 -2.44 -7.81
CA ASP A 62 -20.86 -2.11 -6.90
C ASP A 62 -21.97 -1.33 -7.62
N GLN A 63 -23.20 -1.80 -7.50
CA GLN A 63 -24.41 -1.16 -8.05
C GLN A 63 -25.34 -0.66 -6.94
N THR A 64 -25.09 -1.03 -5.68
CA THR A 64 -26.04 -0.87 -4.58
C THR A 64 -25.58 0.18 -3.57
N HIS A 65 -24.31 0.58 -3.62
CA HIS A 65 -23.68 1.46 -2.63
C HIS A 65 -23.71 0.92 -1.19
N ARG A 66 -24.09 -0.35 -1.03
CA ARG A 66 -24.13 -1.03 0.27
C ARG A 66 -22.84 -1.81 0.48
N GLN A 67 -22.37 -1.80 1.72
CA GLN A 67 -21.25 -2.64 2.12
C GLN A 67 -21.63 -4.12 1.90
N ASN A 68 -20.76 -4.84 1.19
CA ASN A 68 -20.88 -6.29 0.99
C ASN A 68 -19.56 -7.04 1.19
N ARG A 69 -18.51 -6.32 1.62
CA ARG A 69 -17.17 -6.85 1.88
C ARG A 69 -16.63 -6.27 3.18
N PRO A 70 -15.63 -6.90 3.80
CA PRO A 70 -14.96 -6.33 4.96
C PRO A 70 -14.31 -4.99 4.64
N ILE A 71 -14.42 -4.06 5.57
CA ILE A 71 -13.68 -2.80 5.58
C ILE A 71 -12.22 -3.11 5.85
N LYS A 72 -11.32 -2.46 5.10
CA LYS A 72 -9.87 -2.65 5.21
C LYS A 72 -9.19 -1.32 5.49
N ASP A 73 -8.18 -1.32 6.35
CA ASP A 73 -7.27 -0.18 6.47
C ASP A 73 -6.44 -0.09 5.18
N VAL A 74 -6.34 1.11 4.64
CA VAL A 74 -5.51 1.42 3.48
C VAL A 74 -4.24 2.08 3.97
N LEU A 75 -3.09 1.51 3.60
CA LEU A 75 -1.79 2.07 3.94
C LEU A 75 -1.00 2.37 2.67
N GLY A 76 -0.32 3.51 2.66
CA GLY A 76 0.51 3.98 1.57
C GLY A 76 1.97 4.11 1.96
N TYR A 77 2.85 3.96 0.98
CA TYR A 77 4.29 4.18 1.13
C TYR A 77 4.86 4.91 -0.08
N PRO A 78 5.32 6.17 0.09
CA PRO A 78 6.07 6.89 -0.95
C PRO A 78 7.42 6.21 -1.23
N LEU A 79 7.64 5.80 -2.48
CA LEU A 79 8.94 5.24 -2.91
C LEU A 79 9.95 6.34 -3.27
N THR A 80 9.47 7.56 -3.47
CA THR A 80 10.28 8.76 -3.72
C THR A 80 9.68 9.99 -3.05
N LYS A 81 10.53 10.94 -2.66
CA LYS A 81 10.11 12.20 -2.01
C LYS A 81 9.16 13.03 -2.88
N HIS A 82 9.25 12.89 -4.20
CA HIS A 82 8.46 13.66 -5.16
C HIS A 82 7.26 12.88 -5.74
N PHE A 83 6.85 11.77 -5.12
CA PHE A 83 5.83 10.87 -5.66
C PHE A 83 4.53 11.57 -6.07
N ARG A 84 4.06 12.56 -5.29
CA ARG A 84 2.85 13.32 -5.63
C ARG A 84 2.98 14.05 -6.97
N LYS A 85 4.12 14.67 -7.24
CA LYS A 85 4.38 15.37 -8.51
C LYS A 85 4.45 14.39 -9.68
N LEU A 86 5.08 13.24 -9.46
CA LEU A 86 5.27 12.21 -10.48
C LEU A 86 3.99 11.39 -10.78
N MET A 87 3.01 11.41 -9.88
CA MET A 87 1.70 10.78 -10.07
C MET A 87 0.58 11.78 -10.41
N SER A 88 0.89 13.08 -10.44
CA SER A 88 -0.07 14.07 -10.90
C SER A 88 -0.16 13.98 -12.43
N PRO A 89 -1.38 14.02 -13.01
CA PRO A 89 -1.58 14.04 -14.45
C PRO A 89 -1.00 15.29 -15.11
#